data_AF-A0A2S2QAT4-F1
#
_entry.id   AF-A0A2S2QAT4-F1
#
_cell.length_a   1.000
_cell.length_b   1.000
_cell.length_c   1.000
_cell.angle_alpha   90.00
_cell.angle_beta   90.00
_cell.angle_gamma   90.00
#
_symmetry.space_group_name_H-M   'P 1'
#
loop_
_entity.id
_entity.type
_entity.pdbx_description
1 polymer ?
#
loop_
_entity_poly.entity_id
_entity_poly.type
_entity_poly.pdbx_seq_one_letter_code
_entity_poly.pdbx_strand_id
1 'polypeptide(L)'
;MHLGFFSIATVLDFFELLSLPVIIRKINNAIREINDFFFMTVMVPLSLCVCGGFWAAWILFGNAVYPSEINNIIPVFINHVSHSTPMFVAFIELLLIYHPSPRIKPAIASLLTVETIYLATMIVLRVQTGRWVYLLIDIYLDTILKFIVVFSFLSYIIPTIFLVTCLRLNNFVWGFRINQYDTENDSLQRNKKIT
;
A
#
# COMPACT_ATOMS: atom_id res chain seq x y z
N MET A 1 3.39 -4.71 -7.94
CA MET A 1 2.17 -4.33 -7.20
C MET A 1 1.52 -3.07 -7.79
N HIS A 2 2.12 -1.88 -7.63
CA HIS A 2 1.54 -0.60 -8.11
C HIS A 2 1.12 -0.61 -9.58
N LEU A 3 2.00 -1.02 -10.50
CA LEU A 3 1.66 -1.08 -11.92
C LEU A 3 0.42 -1.94 -12.19
N GLY A 4 0.30 -3.07 -11.50
CA GLY A 4 -0.85 -3.97 -11.64
C GLY A 4 -2.14 -3.31 -11.16
N PHE A 5 -2.10 -2.68 -9.97
CA PHE A 5 -3.22 -1.92 -9.43
C PHE A 5 -3.68 -0.81 -10.37
N PHE A 6 -2.78 0.07 -10.82
CA PHE A 6 -3.14 1.19 -11.68
C PHE A 6 -3.59 0.75 -13.08
N SER A 7 -3.05 -0.36 -13.60
CA SER A 7 -3.52 -0.96 -14.84
C SER A 7 -4.98 -1.41 -14.70
N ILE A 8 -5.30 -2.12 -13.60
CA ILE A 8 -6.68 -2.56 -13.32
C ILE A 8 -7.59 -1.34 -13.14
N ALA A 9 -7.19 -0.36 -12.33
CA ALA A 9 -7.97 0.86 -12.10
C ALA A 9 -8.29 1.59 -13.41
N THR A 10 -7.29 1.77 -14.28
CA THR A 10 -7.46 2.40 -15.60
C THR A 10 -8.47 1.65 -16.46
N VAL A 11 -8.42 0.31 -16.46
CA VAL A 11 -9.36 -0.52 -17.20
C VAL A 11 -10.78 -0.40 -16.64
N LEU A 12 -10.93 -0.39 -15.31
CA LEU A 12 -12.24 -0.22 -14.65
C LEU A 12 -12.85 1.15 -14.94
N ASP A 13 -12.05 2.21 -14.90
CA ASP A 13 -12.47 3.58 -15.21
C ASP A 13 -12.91 3.69 -16.69
N PHE A 14 -12.16 3.05 -17.61
CA PHE A 14 -12.53 3.01 -19.02
C PHE A 14 -13.88 2.31 -19.23
N PHE A 15 -14.14 1.18 -18.57
CA PHE A 15 -15.42 0.49 -18.67
C PHE A 15 -16.58 1.29 -18.07
N GLU A 16 -16.35 2.12 -17.05
CA GLU A 16 -17.38 3.01 -16.50
C GLU A 16 -17.81 4.11 -17.47
N LEU A 17 -16.91 4.57 -18.35
CA LEU A 17 -17.23 5.54 -19.39
C LEU A 17 -18.09 4.94 -20.52
N LEU A 18 -18.15 3.61 -20.62
CA LEU A 18 -18.91 2.91 -21.65
C LEU A 18 -20.35 2.64 -21.20
N SER A 19 -21.30 2.74 -22.14
CA SER A 19 -22.70 2.34 -21.90
C SER A 19 -22.85 0.81 -21.94
N LEU A 20 -22.38 0.14 -20.89
CA LEU A 20 -22.32 -1.32 -20.82
C LEU A 20 -23.64 -1.96 -20.34
N PRO A 21 -23.92 -3.21 -20.76
CA PRO A 21 -24.99 -4.03 -20.20
C PRO A 21 -24.86 -4.19 -18.68
N VAL A 22 -26.01 -4.36 -18.00
CA VAL A 22 -26.10 -4.46 -16.53
C VAL A 22 -25.18 -5.53 -15.96
N ILE A 23 -25.03 -6.67 -16.64
CA ILE A 23 -24.19 -7.79 -16.20
C ILE A 23 -22.71 -7.36 -16.14
N ILE A 24 -22.21 -6.69 -17.18
CA ILE A 24 -20.82 -6.25 -17.23
C ILE A 24 -20.56 -5.18 -16.18
N ARG A 25 -21.50 -4.25 -15.98
CA ARG A 25 -21.41 -3.24 -14.91
C ARG A 25 -21.33 -3.87 -13.52
N LYS A 26 -22.10 -4.93 -13.24
CA LYS A 26 -22.02 -5.67 -11.97
C LYS A 26 -20.64 -6.30 -11.75
N ILE A 27 -20.06 -6.89 -12.79
CA ILE A 27 -18.72 -7.47 -12.74
C ILE A 27 -17.67 -6.37 -12.50
N ASN A 28 -17.77 -5.24 -13.22
CA ASN A 28 -16.87 -4.10 -13.06
C ASN A 28 -16.87 -3.59 -11.61
N ASN A 29 -18.06 -3.40 -11.03
CA ASN A 29 -18.19 -2.96 -9.64
C ASN A 29 -17.60 -3.95 -8.65
N ALA A 30 -17.81 -5.26 -8.85
CA ALA A 30 -17.22 -6.28 -7.99
C ALA A 30 -15.69 -6.29 -8.06
N ILE A 31 -15.11 -6.12 -9.25
CA ILE A 31 -13.66 -6.00 -9.41
C ILE A 31 -13.14 -4.71 -8.77
N ARG A 32 -13.87 -3.60 -8.90
CA ARG A 32 -13.53 -2.33 -8.23
C ARG A 32 -13.52 -2.48 -6.72
N GLU A 33 -14.54 -3.10 -6.13
CA GLU A 33 -14.60 -3.35 -4.68
C GLU A 33 -13.40 -4.17 -4.20
N ILE A 34 -12.98 -5.20 -4.96
CA ILE A 34 -11.79 -6.00 -4.66
C ILE A 34 -10.52 -5.13 -4.79
N ASN A 35 -10.42 -4.33 -5.84
CA ASN A 35 -9.26 -3.48 -6.09
C ASN A 35 -9.10 -2.40 -5.01
N ASP A 36 -10.20 -1.75 -4.62
CA ASP A 36 -10.25 -0.77 -3.52
C ASP A 36 -9.89 -1.41 -2.18
N PHE A 37 -10.41 -2.62 -1.92
CA PHE A 37 -10.05 -3.37 -0.73
C PHE A 37 -8.55 -3.69 -0.72
N PHE A 38 -7.99 -4.14 -1.83
CA PHE A 38 -6.57 -4.43 -1.96
C PHE A 38 -5.71 -3.16 -1.78
N PHE A 39 -6.14 -2.04 -2.37
CA PHE A 39 -5.49 -0.74 -2.20
C PHE A 39 -5.39 -0.35 -0.72
N MET A 40 -6.53 -0.34 -0.03
CA MET A 40 -6.63 0.11 1.35
C MET A 40 -5.94 -0.84 2.33
N THR A 41 -5.96 -2.14 2.08
CA THR A 41 -5.50 -3.15 3.06
C THR A 41 -4.06 -3.60 2.84
N VAL A 42 -3.55 -3.54 1.61
CA VAL A 42 -2.24 -4.06 1.25
C VAL A 42 -1.39 -2.96 0.63
N MET A 43 -1.86 -2.32 -0.45
CA MET A 43 -1.01 -1.43 -1.23
C MET A 43 -0.51 -0.24 -0.40
N VAL A 44 -1.42 0.55 0.19
CA VAL A 44 -1.06 1.75 0.96
C VAL A 44 -0.16 1.43 2.17
N PRO A 45 -0.52 0.52 3.11
CA PRO A 45 0.32 0.27 4.28
C PRO A 45 1.68 -0.32 3.93
N LEU A 46 1.76 -1.18 2.91
CA LEU A 46 3.05 -1.73 2.47
C LEU A 46 3.92 -0.68 1.80
N SER A 47 3.36 0.20 0.96
CA SER A 47 4.12 1.31 0.35
C SER A 47 4.78 2.21 1.39
N LEU A 48 4.08 2.49 2.50
CA LEU A 48 4.65 3.19 3.64
C LEU A 48 5.72 2.38 4.34
N CYS A 49 5.46 1.10 4.61
CA CYS A 49 6.40 0.26 5.34
C CYS A 49 7.71 0.04 4.59
N VAL A 50 7.66 -0.25 3.28
CA VAL A 50 8.88 -0.48 2.48
C VAL A 50 9.69 0.80 2.28
N CYS A 51 9.01 1.94 2.08
CA CYS A 51 9.66 3.25 1.97
C CYS A 51 10.30 3.64 3.30
N GLY A 52 9.54 3.57 4.40
CA GLY A 52 10.04 3.87 5.74
C GLY A 52 11.19 2.94 6.15
N GLY A 53 11.08 1.65 5.83
CA GLY A 53 12.13 0.65 6.06
C GLY A 53 13.40 0.96 5.28
N PHE A 54 13.29 1.35 4.01
CA PHE A 54 14.44 1.80 3.22
C PHE A 54 15.12 3.02 3.85
N TRP A 55 14.37 4.07 4.18
CA TRP A 55 14.95 5.29 4.74
C TRP A 55 15.55 5.06 6.13
N ALA A 56 14.91 4.24 6.96
CA ALA A 56 15.47 3.81 8.23
C ALA A 56 16.79 3.05 8.03
N ALA A 57 16.83 2.09 7.10
CA ALA A 57 18.03 1.34 6.82
C ALA A 57 19.15 2.24 6.24
N TRP A 58 18.81 3.17 5.34
CA TRP A 58 19.74 4.13 4.78
C TRP A 58 20.40 5.00 5.86
N ILE A 59 19.61 5.52 6.81
CA ILE A 59 20.11 6.35 7.90
C ILE A 59 20.97 5.52 8.88
N LEU A 60 20.54 4.31 9.21
CA LEU A 60 21.17 3.49 10.26
C LEU A 60 22.41 2.74 9.77
N PHE A 61 22.42 2.29 8.52
CA PHE A 61 23.44 1.38 7.98
C PHE A 61 24.21 1.95 6.79
N GLY A 62 23.77 3.06 6.20
CA GLY A 62 24.49 3.82 5.17
C GLY A 62 25.09 2.94 4.07
N ASN A 63 26.43 2.89 4.04
CA ASN A 63 27.21 2.14 3.05
C ASN A 63 26.94 0.62 3.03
N ALA A 64 26.38 0.03 4.09
CA ALA A 64 26.02 -1.39 4.08
C ALA A 64 24.74 -1.67 3.28
N VAL A 65 23.84 -0.67 3.15
CA VAL A 65 22.65 -0.75 2.29
C VAL A 65 23.03 -0.50 0.84
N TYR A 66 23.94 0.45 0.63
CA TYR A 66 24.30 0.94 -0.69
C TYR A 66 25.80 1.30 -0.73
N PRO A 67 26.65 0.31 -1.07
CA PRO A 67 28.09 0.53 -1.27
C PRO A 67 28.36 1.54 -2.39
N SER A 68 29.42 2.32 -2.25
CA SER A 68 29.76 3.40 -3.20
C SER A 68 30.06 2.87 -4.61
N GLU A 69 30.49 1.62 -4.72
CA GLU A 69 30.76 0.89 -5.96
C GLU A 69 29.50 0.74 -6.83
N ILE A 70 28.32 0.66 -6.20
CA ILE A 70 27.03 0.53 -6.89
C ILE A 70 26.64 1.84 -7.59
N ASN A 71 27.17 2.98 -7.16
CA ASN A 71 26.83 4.29 -7.73
C ASN A 71 27.16 4.40 -9.24
N ASN A 72 28.11 3.61 -9.72
CA ASN A 72 28.46 3.54 -11.14
C ASN A 72 27.41 2.76 -11.97
N ILE A 73 26.55 1.97 -11.33
CA ILE A 73 25.53 1.13 -11.97
C ILE A 73 24.15 1.75 -11.81
N ILE A 74 23.77 2.09 -10.57
CA ILE A 74 22.48 2.71 -10.25
C ILE A 74 22.80 3.98 -9.49
N PRO A 75 22.66 5.18 -10.08
CA PRO A 75 22.97 6.42 -9.36
C PRO A 75 22.16 6.59 -8.07
N VAL A 76 22.76 7.18 -7.04
CA VAL A 76 22.10 7.41 -5.72
C VAL A 76 20.73 8.07 -5.87
N PHE A 77 20.60 9.04 -6.77
CA PHE A 77 19.33 9.71 -7.02
C PHE A 77 18.25 8.73 -7.50
N ILE A 78 18.57 7.85 -8.45
CA ILE A 78 17.63 6.85 -8.97
C ILE A 78 17.23 5.88 -7.85
N ASN A 79 18.19 5.48 -7.02
CA ASN A 79 17.93 4.65 -5.84
C ASN A 79 16.89 5.33 -4.91
N HIS A 80 17.12 6.58 -4.50
CA HIS A 80 16.19 7.32 -3.64
C HIS A 80 14.80 7.51 -4.25
N VAL A 81 14.73 7.84 -5.54
CA VAL A 81 13.45 8.00 -6.25
C VAL A 81 12.70 6.68 -6.26
N SER A 82 13.37 5.57 -6.60
CA SER A 82 12.73 4.24 -6.64
C SER A 82 12.16 3.80 -5.29
N HIS A 83 12.81 4.18 -4.19
CA HIS A 83 12.39 3.83 -2.84
C HIS A 83 11.41 4.82 -2.20
N SER A 84 11.21 6.01 -2.78
CA SER A 84 10.25 6.99 -2.29
C SER A 84 8.96 7.03 -3.10
N THR A 85 9.04 6.74 -4.40
CA THR A 85 7.90 6.81 -5.34
C THR A 85 6.68 5.98 -4.89
N PRO A 86 6.82 4.72 -4.42
CA PRO A 86 5.67 3.92 -4.00
C PRO A 86 4.80 4.61 -2.95
N MET A 87 5.43 5.26 -1.97
CA MET A 87 4.74 5.98 -0.90
C MET A 87 3.99 7.19 -1.44
N PHE A 88 4.64 8.02 -2.26
CA PHE A 88 4.01 9.22 -2.82
C PHE A 88 2.81 8.87 -3.71
N VAL A 89 2.96 7.88 -4.58
CA VAL A 89 1.89 7.45 -5.47
C VAL A 89 0.70 6.91 -4.68
N ALA A 90 0.94 6.08 -3.65
CA ALA A 90 -0.13 5.60 -2.78
C ALA A 90 -0.82 6.72 -1.99
N PHE A 91 -0.08 7.72 -1.52
CA PHE A 91 -0.65 8.85 -0.78
C PHE A 91 -1.48 9.77 -1.68
N ILE A 92 -0.99 10.08 -2.88
CA ILE A 92 -1.72 10.89 -3.84
C ILE A 92 -3.05 10.22 -4.17
N GLU A 93 -3.03 8.91 -4.47
CA GLU A 93 -4.24 8.12 -4.72
C GLU A 93 -5.21 8.20 -3.53
N LEU A 94 -4.73 7.94 -2.31
CA LEU A 94 -5.56 7.96 -1.08
C LEU A 94 -6.25 9.31 -0.83
N LEU A 95 -5.60 10.41 -1.19
CA LEU A 95 -6.10 11.78 -0.96
C LEU A 95 -7.04 12.26 -2.07
N LEU A 96 -6.83 11.79 -3.31
CA LEU A 96 -7.56 12.26 -4.49
C LEU A 96 -8.71 11.35 -4.89
N ILE A 97 -8.60 10.04 -4.64
CA ILE A 97 -9.59 9.04 -5.02
C ILE A 97 -10.21 8.42 -3.77
N TYR A 98 -11.54 8.36 -3.77
CA TYR A 98 -12.28 7.74 -2.68
C TYR A 98 -12.24 6.23 -2.82
N HIS A 99 -11.68 5.57 -1.81
CA HIS A 99 -11.80 4.12 -1.63
C HIS A 99 -12.62 3.83 -0.37
N PRO A 100 -13.64 2.96 -0.41
CA PRO A 100 -14.40 2.59 0.77
C PRO A 100 -13.51 2.01 1.88
N SER A 101 -13.57 2.58 3.08
CA SER A 101 -12.79 2.08 4.20
C SER A 101 -13.26 0.69 4.62
N PRO A 102 -12.40 -0.35 4.54
CA PRO A 102 -12.75 -1.69 4.96
C PRO A 102 -12.92 -1.79 6.49
N ARG A 103 -13.63 -2.83 6.93
CA ARG A 103 -13.69 -3.19 8.35
C ARG A 103 -12.28 -3.60 8.83
N ILE A 104 -11.95 -3.23 10.06
CA ILE A 104 -10.59 -3.42 10.60
C ILE A 104 -10.12 -4.89 10.64
N LYS A 105 -11.01 -5.83 10.99
CA LYS A 105 -10.67 -7.25 11.08
C LYS A 105 -10.25 -7.87 9.74
N PRO A 106 -11.07 -7.80 8.67
CA PRO A 106 -10.65 -8.31 7.36
C PRO A 106 -9.47 -7.54 6.79
N ALA A 107 -9.34 -6.25 7.09
CA ALA A 107 -8.18 -5.46 6.66
C ALA A 107 -6.86 -6.00 7.25
N ILE A 108 -6.83 -6.25 8.56
CA ILE A 108 -5.66 -6.85 9.23
C ILE A 108 -5.42 -8.26 8.69
N ALA A 109 -6.46 -9.09 8.55
CA ALA A 109 -6.31 -10.46 8.05
C ALA A 109 -5.70 -10.51 6.64
N SER A 110 -6.15 -9.61 5.75
CA SER A 110 -5.62 -9.44 4.39
C SER A 110 -4.13 -9.10 4.42
N LEU A 111 -3.75 -8.07 5.19
CA LEU A 111 -2.37 -7.63 5.32
C LEU A 111 -1.46 -8.73 5.89
N LEU A 112 -1.86 -9.37 6.99
CA LEU A 112 -1.08 -10.43 7.63
C LEU A 112 -0.89 -11.64 6.71
N THR A 113 -1.88 -11.94 5.88
CA THR A 113 -1.78 -13.04 4.90
C THR A 113 -0.70 -12.75 3.88
N VAL A 114 -0.68 -11.53 3.31
CA VAL A 114 0.35 -11.11 2.34
C VAL A 114 1.74 -11.12 2.97
N GLU A 115 1.87 -10.58 4.19
CA GLU A 115 3.14 -10.56 4.93
C GLU A 115 3.64 -11.97 5.26
N THR A 116 2.74 -12.87 5.64
CA THR A 116 3.09 -14.27 5.92
C THR A 116 3.62 -14.97 4.66
N ILE A 117 2.97 -14.76 3.52
CA ILE A 117 3.42 -15.29 2.22
C ILE A 117 4.82 -14.75 1.87
N TYR A 118 5.04 -13.46 2.10
CA TYR A 118 6.35 -12.83 1.86
C TYR A 118 7.44 -13.42 2.76
N LEU A 119 7.21 -13.52 4.07
CA LEU A 119 8.18 -14.09 5.00
C LEU A 119 8.45 -15.57 4.72
N ALA A 120 7.43 -16.35 4.38
CA ALA A 120 7.60 -17.74 3.96
C ALA A 120 8.48 -17.84 2.71
N THR A 121 8.25 -16.97 1.71
CA THR A 121 9.06 -16.91 0.50
C THR A 121 10.52 -16.61 0.81
N MET A 122 10.79 -15.65 1.71
CA MET A 122 12.15 -15.30 2.14
C MET A 122 12.88 -16.49 2.80
N ILE A 123 12.19 -17.23 3.66
CA ILE A 123 12.74 -18.43 4.31
C ILE A 123 13.03 -19.53 3.28
N VAL A 124 12.09 -19.78 2.36
CA VAL A 124 12.28 -20.76 1.28
C VAL A 124 13.51 -20.42 0.44
N LEU A 125 13.68 -19.16 0.04
CA LEU A 125 14.84 -18.72 -0.73
C LEU A 125 16.15 -18.88 0.04
N ARG A 126 16.16 -18.62 1.36
CA ARG A 126 17.32 -18.87 2.21
C ARG A 126 17.70 -20.34 2.25
N VAL A 127 16.71 -21.23 2.42
CA VAL A 127 16.94 -22.68 2.46
C VAL A 127 17.47 -23.19 1.12
N GLN A 128 16.95 -22.69 -0.01
CA GLN A 128 17.34 -23.14 -1.34
C GLN A 128 18.70 -22.61 -1.80
N THR A 129 19.01 -21.35 -1.49
CA THR A 129 20.22 -20.68 -2.02
C THR A 129 21.38 -20.62 -1.04
N GLY A 130 21.12 -20.92 0.24
CA GLY A 130 22.10 -20.79 1.33
C GLY A 130 22.45 -19.34 1.70
N ARG A 131 21.86 -18.34 1.03
CA ARG A 131 22.09 -16.91 1.28
C ARG A 131 20.77 -16.15 1.44
N TRP A 132 20.76 -15.05 2.18
CA TRP A 132 19.58 -14.18 2.23
C TRP A 132 19.48 -13.32 0.97
N VAL A 133 18.26 -12.97 0.57
CA VAL A 133 18.01 -12.10 -0.60
C VAL A 133 18.60 -10.70 -0.38
N TYR A 134 18.56 -10.21 0.86
CA TYR A 134 19.12 -8.90 1.22
C TYR A 134 20.41 -9.09 2.02
N LEU A 135 21.46 -8.41 1.57
CA LEU A 135 22.79 -8.46 2.18
C LEU A 135 22.78 -8.06 3.66
N LEU A 136 21.99 -7.04 4.03
CA LEU A 136 21.84 -6.61 5.42
C LEU A 136 21.31 -7.73 6.33
N ILE A 137 20.39 -8.56 5.82
CA ILE A 137 19.85 -9.69 6.59
C ILE A 137 20.95 -10.73 6.76
N ASP A 138 21.77 -10.97 5.75
CA ASP A 138 22.89 -11.90 5.84
C ASP A 138 23.94 -11.44 6.85
N ILE A 139 24.22 -10.13 6.91
CA ILE A 139 25.19 -9.54 7.84
C ILE A 139 24.68 -9.57 9.29
N TYR A 140 23.43 -9.14 9.51
CA TYR A 140 22.92 -8.88 10.86
C TYR A 140 22.01 -9.99 11.42
N LEU A 141 21.39 -10.78 10.55
CA LEU A 141 20.39 -11.81 10.85
C LEU A 141 20.69 -13.12 10.12
N ASP A 142 21.96 -13.53 10.16
CA ASP A 142 22.55 -14.71 9.52
C ASP A 142 21.77 -16.02 9.72
N THR A 143 21.10 -16.17 10.86
CA THR A 143 20.28 -17.34 11.20
C THR A 143 18.79 -17.11 10.99
N ILE A 144 18.07 -18.17 10.60
CA ILE A 144 16.60 -18.16 10.44
C ILE A 144 15.91 -17.72 11.74
N LEU A 145 16.43 -18.11 12.90
CA LEU A 145 15.85 -17.73 14.20
C LEU A 145 15.92 -16.22 14.44
N LYS A 146 17.09 -15.59 14.22
CA LYS A 146 17.25 -14.13 14.34
C LYS A 146 16.35 -13.40 13.34
N PHE A 147 16.28 -13.89 12.11
CA PHE A 147 15.37 -13.36 11.10
C PHE A 147 13.92 -13.40 11.58
N ILE A 148 13.42 -14.55 12.03
CA ILE A 148 12.02 -14.68 12.48
C ILE A 148 11.72 -13.71 13.63
N VAL A 149 12.59 -13.62 14.63
CA VAL A 149 12.35 -12.74 15.80
C VAL A 149 12.26 -11.28 15.37
N VAL A 150 13.21 -10.79 14.57
CA VAL A 150 13.28 -9.38 14.19
C VAL A 150 12.25 -9.03 13.11
N PHE A 151 12.17 -9.83 12.05
CA PHE A 151 11.28 -9.55 10.92
C PHE A 151 9.82 -9.85 11.22
N SER A 152 9.47 -10.74 12.16
CA SER A 152 8.06 -10.87 12.55
C SER A 152 7.57 -9.59 13.22
N PHE A 153 8.39 -8.94 14.05
CA PHE A 153 8.02 -7.66 14.64
C PHE A 153 7.85 -6.57 13.56
N LEU A 154 8.86 -6.42 12.70
CA LEU A 154 8.84 -5.40 11.65
C LEU A 154 7.73 -5.62 10.61
N SER A 155 7.45 -6.87 10.22
CA SER A 155 6.53 -7.19 9.12
C SER A 155 5.07 -7.33 9.57
N TYR A 156 4.81 -7.48 10.87
CA TYR A 156 3.42 -7.57 11.36
C TYR A 156 2.97 -6.32 12.13
N ILE A 157 3.83 -5.76 12.98
CA ILE A 157 3.42 -4.64 13.84
C ILE A 157 3.40 -3.33 13.07
N ILE A 158 4.50 -3.01 12.36
CA ILE A 158 4.65 -1.72 11.68
C ILE A 158 3.63 -1.54 10.54
N PRO A 159 3.45 -2.50 9.60
CA PRO A 159 2.40 -2.43 8.59
C PRO A 159 1.00 -2.29 9.17
N THR A 160 0.71 -2.95 10.31
CA THR A 160 -0.60 -2.84 10.96
C THR A 160 -0.84 -1.43 11.51
N ILE A 161 0.18 -0.79 12.08
CA ILE A 161 0.11 0.62 12.52
C ILE A 161 -0.16 1.53 11.32
N PHE A 162 0.56 1.34 10.21
CA PHE A 162 0.32 2.11 8.99
C PHE A 162 -1.08 1.87 8.43
N LEU A 163 -1.56 0.63 8.41
CA LEU A 163 -2.91 0.29 7.98
C LEU A 163 -3.96 1.05 8.79
N VAL A 164 -3.93 0.95 10.12
CA VAL A 164 -4.90 1.63 10.99
C VAL A 164 -4.83 3.14 10.82
N THR A 165 -3.63 3.69 10.67
CA THR A 165 -3.42 5.13 10.43
C THR A 165 -4.02 5.57 9.11
N CYS A 166 -3.82 4.81 8.03
CA CYS A 166 -4.36 5.10 6.70
C CYS A 166 -5.88 4.97 6.66
N LEU A 167 -6.46 3.97 7.35
CA LEU A 167 -7.92 3.85 7.47
C LEU A 167 -8.53 5.06 8.20
N ARG A 168 -7.87 5.54 9.26
CA ARG A 168 -8.30 6.75 9.98
C ARG A 168 -8.17 8.00 9.10
N LEU A 169 -7.06 8.14 8.39
CA LEU A 169 -6.84 9.25 7.46
C LEU A 169 -7.90 9.27 6.35
N ASN A 170 -8.18 8.11 5.74
CA ASN A 170 -9.21 7.97 4.71
C ASN A 170 -10.58 8.40 5.22
N ASN A 171 -10.98 7.90 6.39
CA ASN A 171 -12.25 8.29 7.03
C ASN A 171 -12.30 9.78 7.37
N PHE A 172 -11.18 10.37 7.77
CA PHE A 172 -11.10 11.79 8.07
C PHE A 172 -11.28 12.64 6.81
N VAL A 173 -10.50 12.36 5.76
CA VAL A 173 -10.53 13.10 4.48
C VAL A 173 -11.91 13.01 3.82
N TRP A 174 -12.48 11.80 3.76
CA TRP A 174 -13.71 11.56 3.00
C TRP A 174 -14.98 11.68 3.85
N GLY A 175 -14.93 11.41 5.15
CA GLY A 175 -16.04 11.66 6.06
C GLY A 175 -16.39 13.15 6.15
N PHE A 176 -15.39 14.03 6.08
CA PHE A 176 -15.60 15.47 5.97
C PHE A 176 -16.33 15.85 4.67
N ARG A 177 -15.90 15.32 3.52
CA ARG A 177 -16.50 15.66 2.21
C ARG A 177 -17.94 15.18 2.07
N ILE A 178 -18.28 13.98 2.57
CA ILE A 178 -19.65 13.45 2.53
C ILE A 178 -20.59 14.38 3.31
N ASN A 179 -20.20 14.77 4.52
CA ASN A 179 -21.00 15.68 5.35
C ASN A 179 -21.20 17.06 4.69
N GLN A 180 -20.19 17.58 3.97
CA GLN A 180 -20.31 18.83 3.22
C GLN A 180 -21.32 18.72 2.08
N TYR A 181 -21.24 17.64 1.29
CA TYR A 181 -22.14 17.40 0.16
C TYR A 181 -23.60 17.26 0.61
N ASP A 182 -23.84 16.53 1.71
CA ASP A 182 -25.19 16.36 2.27
C ASP A 182 -25.76 17.71 2.75
N THR A 183 -24.92 18.53 3.41
CA THR A 183 -25.33 19.87 3.89
C THR A 183 -25.67 20.82 2.73
N GLU A 184 -24.88 20.80 1.66
CA GLU A 184 -25.09 21.62 0.47
C GLU A 184 -26.38 21.22 -0.27
N ASN A 185 -26.62 19.92 -0.45
CA ASN A 185 -27.86 19.41 -1.04
C ASN A 185 -29.10 19.76 -0.22
N ASP A 186 -29.03 19.65 1.11
CA ASP A 186 -30.13 20.05 2.00
C ASP A 186 -30.43 21.56 1.92
N SER A 187 -29.41 22.39 1.68
CA SER A 187 -29.57 23.83 1.49
C SER A 187 -30.23 24.15 0.14
N LEU A 188 -29.82 23.47 -0.94
CA LEU A 188 -30.38 23.63 -2.28
C LEU A 188 -31.85 23.16 -2.34
N GLN A 189 -32.18 22.05 -1.68
CA GLN A 189 -33.56 21.57 -1.58
C GLN A 189 -34.46 22.51 -0.77
N ARG A 190 -33.94 23.15 0.28
CA ARG A 190 -34.68 24.18 1.03
C ARG A 190 -34.95 25.42 0.19
N ASN A 191 -33.95 25.91 -0.54
CA ASN A 191 -34.12 27.10 -1.39
C ASN A 191 -35.13 26.88 -2.52
N LYS A 192 -35.18 25.67 -3.12
CA LYS A 192 -36.20 25.30 -4.12
C LYS A 192 -37.64 25.22 -3.60
N LYS A 193 -37.85 25.13 -2.28
CA LYS A 193 -39.20 25.08 -1.68
C LYS A 193 -39.76 26.46 -1.35
N ILE A 194 -38.94 27.51 -1.41
CA ILE A 194 -39.31 28.88 -1.02
C ILE A 194 -39.59 29.75 -2.27
N THR A 195 -39.19 29.30 -3.45
CA THR A 195 -39.54 29.85 -4.78
C THR A 195 -40.68 29.09 -5.41
#